data_AF-A0A926QM20-F1
#
_entry.id   AF-A0A926QM20-F1
#
_cell.length_a   1.000
_cell.length_b   1.000
_cell.length_c   1.000
_cell.angle_alpha   90.00
_cell.angle_beta   90.00
_cell.angle_gamma   90.00
#
_symmetry.space_group_name_H-M   'P 1'
#
loop_
_entity.id
_entity.type
_entity.pdbx_description
1 polymer ?
#
loop_
_entity_poly.entity_id
_entity_poly.type
_entity_poly.pdbx_seq_one_letter_code
_entity_poly.pdbx_strand_id
1 'polypeptide(L)'
;MNQHQFTVMGAMGRAIFTNNLQLYDEAVEAATVNAAGDQGGRNGSIKHQMRWMTTNERTGAALNPADYHVQAIEMGRDVGHSYADVAGLSTLAQTIYAQGTKVDPVTGVRSTASNAVNVFNFLDDRLLAGTTYLLKYHLGYDVLWTPAWANQSSTIQYFDTINADGRGRIDAFYSVLYNYYKYIENRDMTQEKYKYVAYTYVTRMPEVAGKDYPLFMLLYTPDAAKTVGLSNKITLGSITGLTATAAGANTIYVSWAGVPGALGYNIYRSTDPNGTFTKVSSAPTAAALYRDTNLTPDTTYYYQVEVAGGSKSSAVSAATGGTSGTASVRFNNAGTGLYIDGMGRTSNGSAAGQWSSSTSNNQRWIEETDGSYVRIKNVATGLYLDGMGRTANGSAAGQWSLSTSTNQQWSVTIDGNNVRIRNRATGLYLDGMGRTTNGGDLGQYGGGGSANQRWQVVN
;
A
#
# COMPACT_ATOMS: atom_id res chain seq x y z
N MET A 1 13.32 25.78 -3.88
CA MET A 1 11.92 25.86 -4.32
C MET A 1 11.84 25.67 -5.84
N ASN A 2 10.69 25.25 -6.33
CA ASN A 2 10.43 24.94 -7.75
C ASN A 2 10.72 26.09 -8.73
N GLN A 3 10.71 27.37 -8.29
CA GLN A 3 10.96 28.52 -9.17
C GLN A 3 12.32 28.46 -9.88
N HIS A 4 13.31 27.84 -9.22
CA HIS A 4 14.62 27.55 -9.81
C HIS A 4 14.53 26.83 -11.16
N GLN A 5 13.59 25.87 -11.29
CA GLN A 5 13.46 25.05 -12.50
C GLN A 5 13.11 25.90 -13.72
N PHE A 6 12.29 26.94 -13.58
CA PHE A 6 11.94 27.83 -14.68
C PHE A 6 13.15 28.61 -15.19
N THR A 7 13.99 29.10 -14.29
CA THR A 7 15.23 29.80 -14.66
C THR A 7 16.20 28.86 -15.38
N VAL A 8 16.36 27.63 -14.89
CA VAL A 8 17.22 26.63 -15.54
C VAL A 8 16.68 26.26 -16.92
N MET A 9 15.36 26.10 -17.07
CA MET A 9 14.75 25.86 -18.39
C MET A 9 15.06 27.00 -19.37
N GLY A 10 14.95 28.26 -18.93
CA GLY A 10 15.30 29.42 -19.75
C GLY A 10 16.80 29.46 -20.13
N ALA A 11 17.68 29.18 -19.17
CA ALA A 11 19.13 29.12 -19.40
C ALA A 11 19.50 28.00 -20.39
N MET A 12 18.92 26.81 -20.22
CA MET A 12 19.12 25.66 -21.09
C MET A 12 18.62 25.94 -22.52
N GLY A 13 17.42 26.52 -22.65
CA GLY A 13 16.89 26.94 -23.95
C GLY A 13 17.82 27.93 -24.64
N ARG A 14 18.27 28.98 -23.94
CA ARG A 14 19.24 29.94 -24.48
C ARG A 14 20.55 29.27 -24.89
N ALA A 15 21.07 28.35 -24.08
CA ALA A 15 22.31 27.64 -24.38
C ALA A 15 22.21 26.82 -25.66
N ILE A 16 21.10 26.09 -25.83
CA ILE A 16 20.82 25.28 -27.02
C ILE A 16 20.72 26.18 -28.26
N PHE A 17 19.92 27.25 -28.22
CA PHE A 17 19.73 28.13 -29.38
C PHE A 17 20.96 28.95 -29.75
N THR A 18 21.84 29.26 -28.79
CA THR A 18 23.08 30.00 -29.04
C THR A 18 24.31 29.09 -29.20
N ASN A 19 24.12 27.76 -29.16
CA ASN A 19 25.18 26.76 -29.19
C ASN A 19 26.30 27.02 -28.15
N ASN A 20 25.91 27.48 -26.96
CA ASN A 20 26.82 27.80 -25.87
C ASN A 20 26.97 26.57 -24.95
N LEU A 21 28.00 25.77 -25.19
CA LEU A 21 28.23 24.53 -24.44
C LEU A 21 28.52 24.77 -22.96
N GLN A 22 29.23 25.84 -22.60
CA GLN A 22 29.50 26.15 -21.19
C GLN A 22 28.21 26.44 -20.43
N LEU A 23 27.35 27.29 -20.99
CA LEU A 23 26.05 27.61 -20.39
C LEU A 23 25.13 26.38 -20.33
N TYR A 24 25.24 25.49 -21.32
CA TYR A 24 24.50 24.22 -21.32
C TYR A 24 24.98 23.30 -20.20
N ASP A 25 26.30 23.17 -20.02
CA ASP A 25 26.90 22.35 -18.95
C ASP A 25 26.51 22.88 -17.56
N GLU A 26 26.51 24.19 -17.37
CA GLU A 26 26.00 24.85 -16.17
C GLU A 26 24.51 24.54 -15.93
N ALA A 27 23.67 24.60 -16.97
CA ALA A 27 22.24 24.30 -16.85
C ALA A 27 21.96 22.81 -16.57
N VAL A 28 22.75 21.88 -17.12
CA VAL A 28 22.66 20.44 -16.83
C VAL A 28 23.02 20.16 -15.39
N GLU A 29 24.13 20.73 -14.90
CA GLU A 29 24.57 20.59 -13.50
C GLU A 29 23.53 21.20 -12.54
N ALA A 30 22.98 22.37 -12.87
CA ALA A 30 21.92 23.01 -12.10
C ALA A 30 20.63 22.16 -12.03
N ALA A 31 20.28 21.45 -13.10
CA ALA A 31 19.12 20.56 -13.09
C ALA A 31 19.32 19.33 -12.18
N THR A 32 20.54 18.79 -12.11
CA THR A 32 20.84 17.54 -11.38
C THR A 32 21.20 17.78 -9.92
N VAL A 33 22.23 18.57 -9.65
CA VAL A 33 22.80 18.80 -8.31
C VAL A 33 22.75 20.26 -7.91
N ASN A 34 23.16 21.17 -8.80
CA ASN A 34 23.36 22.59 -8.54
C ASN A 34 24.38 22.88 -7.43
N ALA A 35 25.54 22.24 -7.44
CA ALA A 35 26.55 22.34 -6.39
C ALA A 35 27.03 23.80 -6.15
N ALA A 36 27.03 24.63 -7.19
CA ALA A 36 27.49 26.02 -7.13
C ALA A 36 26.44 27.02 -6.59
N GLY A 37 25.20 26.60 -6.35
CA GLY A 37 24.18 27.52 -5.83
C GLY A 37 24.33 27.85 -4.35
N ASP A 38 23.72 28.96 -3.95
CA ASP A 38 23.68 29.41 -2.56
C ASP A 38 23.26 28.29 -1.60
N GLN A 39 23.89 28.27 -0.42
CA GLN A 39 23.66 27.28 0.63
C GLN A 39 23.94 25.82 0.20
N GLY A 40 24.94 25.62 -0.66
CA GLY A 40 25.35 24.30 -1.13
C GLY A 40 24.36 23.68 -2.10
N GLY A 41 23.69 24.51 -2.90
CA GLY A 41 22.84 24.06 -3.99
C GLY A 41 21.43 23.62 -3.62
N ARG A 42 21.00 23.77 -2.36
CA ARG A 42 19.69 23.31 -1.87
C ARG A 42 18.53 24.11 -2.49
N ASN A 43 18.23 23.80 -3.75
CA ASN A 43 17.34 24.53 -4.60
C ASN A 43 16.34 23.59 -5.30
N GLY A 44 15.84 23.95 -6.49
CA GLY A 44 14.88 23.16 -7.27
C GLY A 44 15.47 21.98 -8.07
N SER A 45 16.72 21.55 -7.85
CA SER A 45 17.36 20.43 -8.59
C SER A 45 16.84 19.05 -8.17
N ILE A 46 17.09 18.02 -8.99
CA ILE A 46 16.67 16.64 -8.72
C ILE A 46 17.15 16.15 -7.36
N LYS A 47 18.45 16.32 -7.05
CA LYS A 47 19.06 15.85 -5.80
C LYS A 47 18.39 16.45 -4.56
N HIS A 48 17.99 17.72 -4.65
CA HIS A 48 17.52 18.48 -3.50
C HIS A 48 16.00 18.46 -3.32
N GLN A 49 15.22 18.37 -4.41
CA GLN A 49 13.77 18.23 -4.35
C GLN A 49 13.33 16.80 -4.09
N MET A 50 14.01 15.83 -4.72
CA MET A 50 13.82 14.41 -4.46
C MET A 50 14.96 13.96 -3.54
N ARG A 51 14.84 14.31 -2.26
CA ARG A 51 15.94 14.25 -1.30
C ARG A 51 16.06 12.87 -0.70
N TRP A 52 17.28 12.32 -0.69
CA TRP A 52 17.59 11.10 0.05
C TRP A 52 17.86 11.44 1.50
N MET A 53 17.07 10.85 2.39
CA MET A 53 17.07 11.13 3.81
C MET A 53 17.80 10.02 4.55
N THR A 54 18.92 10.39 5.17
CA THR A 54 19.70 9.55 6.09
C THR A 54 19.87 10.17 7.46
N THR A 55 19.41 11.41 7.62
CA THR A 55 19.63 12.23 8.81
C THR A 55 18.37 13.08 9.02
N ASN A 56 17.96 13.24 10.28
CA ASN A 56 17.01 14.26 10.66
C ASN A 56 17.73 15.63 10.58
N GLU A 57 17.40 16.43 9.58
CA GLU A 57 18.15 17.66 9.31
C GLU A 57 17.92 18.74 10.38
N ARG A 58 16.86 18.62 11.17
CA ARG A 58 16.56 19.53 12.29
C ARG A 58 17.46 19.27 13.49
N THR A 59 17.71 18.00 13.81
CA THR A 59 18.49 17.60 14.99
C THR A 59 19.93 17.23 14.66
N GLY A 60 20.23 16.95 13.40
CA GLY A 60 21.52 16.40 12.95
C GLY A 60 21.70 14.91 13.23
N ALA A 61 20.72 14.24 13.84
CA ALA A 61 20.82 12.82 14.20
C ALA A 61 20.69 11.92 12.96
N ALA A 62 21.55 10.91 12.84
CA ALA A 62 21.43 9.89 11.81
C ALA A 62 20.15 9.06 11.99
N LEU A 63 19.52 8.68 10.89
CA LEU A 63 18.38 7.76 10.87
C LEU A 63 18.88 6.31 10.97
N ASN A 64 18.00 5.41 11.42
CA ASN A 64 18.22 3.99 11.25
C ASN A 64 18.29 3.68 9.73
N PRO A 65 19.23 2.84 9.25
CA PRO A 65 19.27 2.44 7.84
C PRO A 65 17.94 1.88 7.29
N ALA A 66 17.11 1.26 8.13
CA ALA A 66 15.77 0.80 7.75
C ALA A 66 14.79 1.95 7.43
N ASP A 67 15.07 3.15 7.92
CA ASP A 67 14.26 4.36 7.73
C ASP A 67 14.82 5.26 6.62
N TYR A 68 15.86 4.83 5.89
CA TYR A 68 16.36 5.61 4.76
C TYR A 68 15.34 5.63 3.62
N HIS A 69 15.05 6.81 3.09
CA HIS A 69 14.04 6.99 2.04
C HIS A 69 14.30 8.24 1.20
N VAL A 70 13.72 8.25 0.00
CA VAL A 70 13.56 9.49 -0.77
C VAL A 70 12.29 10.19 -0.29
N GLN A 71 12.32 11.50 -0.07
CA GLN A 71 11.12 12.32 0.14
C GLN A 71 11.09 13.52 -0.82
N ALA A 72 9.90 13.88 -1.28
CA ALA A 72 9.69 15.08 -2.09
C ALA A 72 9.53 16.30 -1.16
N ILE A 73 10.49 17.22 -1.20
CA ILE A 73 10.64 18.24 -0.15
C ILE A 73 9.52 19.28 -0.15
N GLU A 74 9.03 19.71 -1.31
CA GLU A 74 7.91 20.67 -1.39
C GLU A 74 6.64 20.16 -0.72
N MET A 75 6.45 18.84 -0.52
CA MET A 75 5.30 18.30 0.21
C MET A 75 5.20 18.81 1.66
N GLY A 76 6.32 19.19 2.28
CA GLY A 76 6.33 19.77 3.62
C GLY A 76 5.75 21.19 3.67
N ARG A 77 5.76 21.89 2.52
CA ARG A 77 5.17 23.22 2.36
C ARG A 77 3.77 23.15 1.78
N ASP A 78 3.64 22.49 0.63
CA ASP A 78 2.45 22.46 -0.22
C ASP A 78 2.55 21.28 -1.18
N VAL A 79 1.73 20.25 -0.94
CA VAL A 79 1.67 19.06 -1.80
C VAL A 79 1.17 19.37 -3.21
N GLY A 80 0.39 20.43 -3.42
CA GLY A 80 0.01 20.90 -4.75
C GLY A 80 1.22 21.40 -5.56
N HIS A 81 2.12 22.16 -4.93
CA HIS A 81 3.32 22.65 -5.62
C HIS A 81 4.38 21.57 -5.86
N SER A 82 4.36 20.47 -5.12
CA SER A 82 5.25 19.33 -5.39
C SER A 82 5.02 18.71 -6.79
N TYR A 83 3.81 18.83 -7.34
CA TYR A 83 3.55 18.44 -8.73
C TYR A 83 4.21 19.38 -9.74
N ALA A 84 4.43 20.65 -9.40
CA ALA A 84 5.20 21.55 -10.24
C ALA A 84 6.69 21.19 -10.26
N ASP A 85 7.24 20.63 -9.16
CA ASP A 85 8.59 20.05 -9.19
C ASP A 85 8.66 18.87 -10.17
N VAL A 86 7.71 17.94 -10.07
CA VAL A 86 7.65 16.78 -10.97
C VAL A 86 7.56 17.25 -12.41
N ALA A 87 6.71 18.23 -12.71
CA ALA A 87 6.57 18.82 -14.04
C ALA A 87 7.90 19.43 -14.53
N GLY A 88 8.47 20.37 -13.78
CA GLY A 88 9.65 21.12 -14.21
C GLY A 88 10.89 20.24 -14.33
N LEU A 89 11.11 19.34 -13.38
CA LEU A 89 12.24 18.41 -13.42
C LEU A 89 12.11 17.37 -14.53
N SER A 90 10.89 16.89 -14.80
CA SER A 90 10.66 15.95 -15.91
C SER A 90 10.90 16.62 -17.26
N THR A 91 10.49 17.89 -17.43
CA THR A 91 10.75 18.68 -18.65
C THR A 91 12.25 18.91 -18.86
N LEU A 92 12.98 19.27 -17.80
CA LEU A 92 14.44 19.42 -17.87
C LEU A 92 15.12 18.09 -18.23
N ALA A 93 14.74 17.00 -17.56
CA ALA A 93 15.26 15.66 -17.83
C ALA A 93 15.02 15.24 -19.29
N GLN A 94 13.81 15.47 -19.80
CA GLN A 94 13.46 15.20 -21.18
C GLN A 94 14.27 16.05 -22.17
N THR A 95 14.46 17.34 -21.87
CA THR A 95 15.25 18.25 -22.73
C THR A 95 16.70 17.79 -22.83
N ILE A 96 17.32 17.44 -21.69
CA ILE A 96 18.69 16.91 -21.64
C ILE A 96 18.79 15.60 -22.40
N TYR A 97 17.85 14.67 -22.19
CA TYR A 97 17.78 13.40 -22.90
C TYR A 97 17.65 13.59 -24.43
N ALA A 98 16.83 14.54 -24.88
CA ALA A 98 16.63 14.83 -26.30
C ALA A 98 17.90 15.36 -27.00
N GLN A 99 18.83 15.97 -26.25
CA GLN A 99 20.16 16.35 -26.76
C GLN A 99 21.15 15.16 -26.82
N GLY A 100 20.75 13.97 -26.37
CA GLY A 100 21.64 12.80 -26.25
C GLY A 100 22.65 12.92 -25.09
N THR A 101 22.42 13.85 -24.16
CA THR A 101 23.34 14.16 -23.08
C THR A 101 23.24 13.14 -21.95
N LYS A 102 24.40 12.59 -21.56
CA LYS A 102 24.55 11.78 -20.35
C LYS A 102 25.21 12.57 -19.23
N VAL A 103 24.97 12.14 -18.00
CA VAL A 103 25.54 12.73 -16.79
C VAL A 103 26.29 11.69 -15.98
N ASP A 104 27.27 12.15 -15.22
CA ASP A 104 27.89 11.35 -14.18
C ASP A 104 26.82 10.96 -13.12
N PRO A 105 26.74 9.68 -12.72
CA PRO A 105 25.64 9.18 -11.89
C PRO A 105 25.60 9.76 -10.47
N VAL A 106 26.67 10.42 -10.00
CA VAL A 106 26.79 10.95 -8.64
C VAL A 106 26.83 12.48 -8.64
N THR A 107 27.67 13.06 -9.50
CA THR A 107 27.93 14.51 -9.55
C THR A 107 26.95 15.24 -10.46
N GLY A 108 26.30 14.55 -11.41
CA GLY A 108 25.27 15.14 -12.26
C GLY A 108 25.80 16.06 -13.36
N VAL A 109 27.11 16.23 -13.47
CA VAL A 109 27.78 16.95 -14.56
C VAL A 109 27.72 16.14 -15.85
N ARG A 110 27.64 16.80 -17.01
CA ARG A 110 27.71 16.13 -18.32
C ARG A 110 28.95 15.25 -18.40
N SER A 111 28.77 13.99 -18.82
CA SER A 111 29.84 13.01 -18.84
C SER A 111 29.72 12.07 -20.04
N THR A 112 30.87 11.70 -20.59
CA THR A 112 31.01 10.66 -21.63
C THR A 112 31.69 9.40 -21.09
N ALA A 113 31.95 9.34 -19.78
CA ALA A 113 32.52 8.17 -19.14
C ALA A 113 31.64 6.93 -19.34
N SER A 114 32.23 5.74 -19.28
CA SER A 114 31.51 4.48 -19.52
C SER A 114 30.37 4.22 -18.52
N ASN A 115 30.46 4.79 -17.32
CA ASN A 115 29.43 4.73 -16.28
C ASN A 115 28.44 5.90 -16.33
N ALA A 116 28.53 6.80 -17.31
CA ALA A 116 27.59 7.91 -17.45
C ALA A 116 26.20 7.39 -17.79
N VAL A 117 25.18 8.00 -17.18
CA VAL A 117 23.78 7.57 -17.25
C VAL A 117 22.91 8.61 -17.93
N ASN A 118 21.73 8.21 -18.41
CA ASN A 118 20.72 9.19 -18.78
C ASN A 118 20.29 9.95 -17.53
N VAL A 119 19.92 11.22 -17.69
CA VAL A 119 19.50 12.06 -16.55
C VAL A 119 18.29 11.49 -15.80
N PHE A 120 17.41 10.74 -16.45
CA PHE A 120 16.31 10.02 -15.79
C PHE A 120 16.83 9.00 -14.77
N ASN A 121 18.00 8.40 -15.02
CA ASN A 121 18.63 7.42 -14.14
C ASN A 121 19.62 8.02 -13.13
N PHE A 122 19.78 9.35 -13.13
CA PHE A 122 20.68 10.04 -12.19
C PHE A 122 20.33 9.73 -10.73
N LEU A 123 21.36 9.49 -9.89
CA LEU A 123 21.23 9.09 -8.48
C LEU A 123 20.29 7.89 -8.26
N ASP A 124 20.40 6.88 -9.13
CA ASP A 124 19.57 5.67 -9.14
C ASP A 124 18.07 5.99 -9.30
N ASP A 125 17.72 6.57 -10.45
CA ASP A 125 16.35 6.95 -10.81
C ASP A 125 15.70 7.91 -9.79
N ARG A 126 16.46 8.90 -9.29
CA ARG A 126 16.02 9.73 -8.16
C ARG A 126 14.72 10.50 -8.42
N LEU A 127 14.55 11.00 -9.65
CA LEU A 127 13.35 11.71 -10.05
C LEU A 127 12.11 10.79 -10.02
N LEU A 128 12.27 9.54 -10.47
CA LEU A 128 11.22 8.52 -10.35
C LEU A 128 10.93 8.21 -8.88
N ALA A 129 11.95 7.97 -8.06
CA ALA A 129 11.78 7.61 -6.65
C ALA A 129 11.01 8.68 -5.86
N GLY A 130 11.35 9.96 -6.06
CA GLY A 130 10.64 11.07 -5.42
C GLY A 130 9.22 11.26 -5.95
N THR A 131 9.00 11.08 -7.25
CA THR A 131 7.65 11.10 -7.83
C THR A 131 6.78 9.95 -7.31
N THR A 132 7.35 8.74 -7.20
CA THR A 132 6.67 7.58 -6.61
C THR A 132 6.31 7.83 -5.14
N TYR A 133 7.22 8.44 -4.36
CA TYR A 133 6.95 8.83 -2.97
C TYR A 133 5.72 9.75 -2.87
N LEU A 134 5.68 10.80 -3.69
CA LEU A 134 4.56 11.73 -3.77
C LEU A 134 3.25 11.01 -4.14
N LEU A 135 3.28 10.19 -5.19
CA LEU A 135 2.08 9.49 -5.65
C LEU A 135 1.54 8.48 -4.64
N LYS A 136 2.41 7.78 -3.90
CA LYS A 136 1.97 6.88 -2.81
C LYS A 136 1.14 7.65 -1.78
N TYR A 137 1.60 8.81 -1.34
CA TYR A 137 0.87 9.64 -0.39
C TYR A 137 -0.53 10.03 -0.90
N HIS A 138 -0.62 10.46 -2.16
CA HIS A 138 -1.88 10.84 -2.78
C HIS A 138 -2.80 9.67 -3.12
N LEU A 139 -2.25 8.47 -3.32
CA LEU A 139 -3.02 7.23 -3.44
C LEU A 139 -3.58 6.75 -2.09
N GLY A 140 -3.28 7.45 -0.99
CA GLY A 140 -3.78 7.12 0.35
C GLY A 140 -2.87 6.19 1.14
N TYR A 141 -1.70 5.82 0.60
CA TYR A 141 -0.65 5.16 1.39
C TYR A 141 -0.07 6.16 2.38
N ASP A 142 0.37 5.64 3.52
CA ASP A 142 1.16 6.41 4.45
C ASP A 142 2.63 6.32 4.02
N VAL A 143 3.36 7.42 4.18
CA VAL A 143 4.76 7.54 3.81
C VAL A 143 5.54 8.09 4.99
N LEU A 144 6.76 7.59 5.20
CA LEU A 144 7.64 8.11 6.22
C LEU A 144 8.08 9.53 5.84
N TRP A 145 8.01 10.47 6.78
CA TRP A 145 8.54 11.82 6.61
C TRP A 145 9.63 12.06 7.66
N THR A 146 10.79 12.55 7.23
CA THR A 146 11.83 13.01 8.14
C THR A 146 11.92 14.53 8.12
N PRO A 147 12.05 15.19 9.30
CA PRO A 147 12.25 16.63 9.36
C PRO A 147 13.41 17.07 8.47
N ALA A 148 13.08 17.95 7.53
CA ALA A 148 13.99 18.41 6.49
C ALA A 148 14.09 19.92 6.51
N TRP A 149 15.29 20.43 6.25
CA TRP A 149 15.54 21.85 6.12
C TRP A 149 14.97 22.38 4.79
N ALA A 150 14.31 23.52 4.88
CA ALA A 150 13.67 24.26 3.80
C ALA A 150 14.19 25.69 3.73
N ASN A 151 14.42 26.17 2.51
CA ASN A 151 14.88 27.53 2.23
C ASN A 151 13.76 28.34 1.57
N GLN A 152 12.88 28.91 2.41
CA GLN A 152 11.75 29.76 1.99
C GLN A 152 11.88 31.23 2.43
N SER A 153 12.74 31.54 3.38
CA SER A 153 12.96 32.90 3.89
C SER A 153 14.44 33.15 4.18
N SER A 154 14.78 34.35 4.60
CA SER A 154 16.12 34.72 5.08
C SER A 154 16.56 33.98 6.35
N THR A 155 15.71 33.14 6.93
CA THR A 155 15.97 32.32 8.12
C THR A 155 15.79 30.84 7.79
N ILE A 156 16.57 29.98 8.45
CA ILE A 156 16.47 28.52 8.32
C ILE A 156 15.09 28.05 8.79
N GLN A 157 14.33 27.36 7.94
CA GLN A 157 13.03 26.77 8.26
C GLN A 157 13.06 25.25 8.15
N TYR A 158 12.32 24.53 8.99
CA TYR A 158 12.24 23.07 8.91
C TYR A 158 10.79 22.64 8.63
N PHE A 159 10.63 21.66 7.75
CA PHE A 159 9.37 20.96 7.57
C PHE A 159 9.35 19.71 8.44
N ASP A 160 8.68 19.82 9.58
CA ASP A 160 8.58 18.73 10.55
C ASP A 160 7.57 17.65 10.10
N THR A 161 6.62 18.00 9.23
CA THR A 161 5.59 17.10 8.68
C THR A 161 5.27 17.43 7.21
N ILE A 162 4.56 16.52 6.54
CA ILE A 162 3.88 16.79 5.25
C ILE A 162 2.72 17.77 5.50
N ASN A 163 2.53 18.75 4.60
CA ASN A 163 1.30 19.53 4.57
C ASN A 163 0.15 18.66 4.05
N ALA A 164 -0.88 18.46 4.87
CA ALA A 164 -2.01 17.59 4.53
C ALA A 164 -3.02 18.20 3.53
N ASP A 165 -2.93 19.50 3.27
CA ASP A 165 -3.85 20.23 2.39
C ASP A 165 -3.71 19.76 0.95
N GLY A 166 -4.70 19.01 0.46
CA GLY A 166 -4.68 18.44 -0.90
C GLY A 166 -4.21 16.98 -0.96
N ARG A 167 -4.16 16.25 0.16
CA ARG A 167 -4.05 14.77 0.12
C ARG A 167 -5.14 14.19 -0.79
N GLY A 168 -4.79 13.19 -1.62
CA GLY A 168 -5.67 12.65 -2.66
C GLY A 168 -5.55 13.32 -4.04
N ARG A 169 -4.87 14.46 -4.14
CA ARG A 169 -4.61 15.15 -5.42
C ARG A 169 -3.71 14.32 -6.34
N ILE A 170 -4.14 14.06 -7.58
CA ILE A 170 -3.35 13.37 -8.60
C ILE A 170 -3.40 14.19 -9.89
N ASP A 171 -2.31 14.88 -10.20
CA ASP A 171 -2.16 15.73 -11.38
C ASP A 171 -1.37 15.04 -12.50
N ALA A 172 -1.54 15.49 -13.74
CA ALA A 172 -1.04 14.89 -14.97
C ALA A 172 0.50 14.78 -15.14
N PHE A 173 1.29 15.46 -14.33
CA PHE A 173 2.68 15.81 -14.65
C PHE A 173 3.70 14.66 -14.60
N TYR A 174 3.32 13.47 -14.14
CA TYR A 174 4.19 12.29 -14.08
C TYR A 174 4.23 11.47 -15.39
N SER A 175 3.49 11.88 -16.43
CA SER A 175 3.38 11.16 -17.72
C SER A 175 4.73 10.93 -18.41
N VAL A 176 5.62 11.92 -18.37
CA VAL A 176 6.97 11.83 -18.95
C VAL A 176 7.75 10.65 -18.37
N LEU A 177 7.69 10.47 -17.05
CA LEU A 177 8.37 9.36 -16.37
C LEU A 177 7.74 8.02 -16.75
N TYR A 178 6.40 7.93 -16.75
CA TYR A 178 5.73 6.72 -17.21
C TYR A 178 6.17 6.33 -18.62
N ASN A 179 6.13 7.28 -19.55
CA ASN A 179 6.46 7.03 -20.96
C ASN A 179 7.92 6.63 -21.15
N TYR A 180 8.85 7.30 -20.46
CA TYR A 180 10.26 6.97 -20.49
C TYR A 180 10.52 5.53 -20.02
N TYR A 181 10.08 5.17 -18.81
CA TYR A 181 10.35 3.83 -18.30
C TYR A 181 9.57 2.75 -19.06
N LYS A 182 8.32 3.00 -19.44
CA LYS A 182 7.50 2.01 -20.14
C LYS A 182 7.96 1.74 -21.56
N TYR A 183 8.19 2.79 -22.35
CA TYR A 183 8.33 2.66 -23.81
C TYR A 183 9.74 2.94 -24.32
N ILE A 184 10.56 3.71 -23.60
CA ILE A 184 11.97 3.93 -23.96
C ILE A 184 12.84 2.85 -23.33
N GLU A 185 12.73 2.64 -22.01
CA GLU A 185 13.51 1.62 -21.31
C GLU A 185 12.88 0.22 -21.29
N ASN A 186 11.65 0.07 -21.79
CA ASN A 186 10.91 -1.20 -21.81
C ASN A 186 10.84 -1.91 -20.44
N ARG A 187 10.62 -1.14 -19.36
CA ARG A 187 10.49 -1.68 -18.01
C ARG A 187 9.16 -2.39 -17.79
N ASP A 188 9.20 -3.40 -16.92
CA ASP A 188 8.01 -4.04 -16.39
C ASP A 188 7.35 -3.13 -15.34
N MET A 189 6.29 -2.46 -15.76
CA MET A 189 5.57 -1.49 -14.94
C MET A 189 4.78 -2.11 -13.78
N THR A 190 4.76 -3.44 -13.64
CA THR A 190 4.14 -4.13 -12.49
C THR A 190 5.07 -4.20 -11.27
N GLN A 191 6.38 -3.98 -11.45
CA GLN A 191 7.35 -4.00 -10.36
C GLN A 191 7.12 -2.86 -9.35
N GLU A 192 7.45 -3.11 -8.07
CA GLU A 192 7.25 -2.16 -6.96
C GLU A 192 7.75 -0.74 -7.26
N LYS A 193 8.89 -0.65 -7.95
CA LYS A 193 9.54 0.62 -8.34
C LYS A 193 8.67 1.50 -9.26
N TYR A 194 7.84 0.88 -10.12
CA TYR A 194 7.09 1.58 -11.17
C TYR A 194 5.57 1.55 -10.97
N LYS A 195 5.05 0.59 -10.20
CA LYS A 195 3.61 0.28 -10.16
C LYS A 195 2.71 1.45 -9.74
N TYR A 196 3.19 2.34 -8.87
CA TYR A 196 2.39 3.49 -8.41
C TYR A 196 2.25 4.56 -9.50
N VAL A 197 3.36 4.89 -10.20
CA VAL A 197 3.34 5.77 -11.38
C VAL A 197 2.50 5.16 -12.49
N ALA A 198 2.62 3.84 -12.70
CA ALA A 198 1.82 3.13 -13.69
C ALA A 198 0.33 3.20 -13.36
N TYR A 199 -0.04 2.91 -12.12
CA TYR A 199 -1.43 2.94 -11.67
C TYR A 199 -2.03 4.34 -11.76
N THR A 200 -1.32 5.37 -11.33
CA THR A 200 -1.82 6.75 -11.45
C THR A 200 -2.01 7.12 -12.91
N TYR A 201 -1.05 6.77 -13.77
CA TYR A 201 -1.15 6.99 -15.20
C TYR A 201 -2.35 6.31 -15.83
N VAL A 202 -2.57 5.02 -15.59
CA VAL A 202 -3.71 4.31 -16.20
C VAL A 202 -5.06 4.71 -15.58
N THR A 203 -5.14 5.14 -14.33
CA THR A 203 -6.42 5.51 -13.71
C THR A 203 -6.82 6.96 -13.97
N ARG A 204 -5.83 7.86 -14.12
CA ARG A 204 -6.07 9.29 -14.33
C ARG A 204 -5.79 9.76 -15.75
N MET A 205 -5.16 8.91 -16.58
CA MET A 205 -4.79 9.12 -17.99
C MET A 205 -4.75 10.57 -18.41
N PRO A 206 -3.61 11.24 -18.19
CA PRO A 206 -3.45 12.63 -18.55
C PRO A 206 -3.11 12.84 -20.03
N GLU A 207 -3.17 11.83 -20.88
CA GLU A 207 -2.96 11.98 -22.32
C GLU A 207 -4.27 11.65 -23.01
N VAL A 208 -5.02 12.70 -23.39
CA VAL A 208 -6.23 12.57 -24.20
C VAL A 208 -5.87 13.00 -25.61
N ALA A 209 -6.29 12.22 -26.62
CA ALA A 209 -6.13 12.60 -28.01
C ALA A 209 -6.71 14.02 -28.25
N GLY A 210 -5.88 14.96 -28.71
CA GLY A 210 -6.30 16.33 -29.04
C GLY A 210 -6.34 17.33 -27.87
N LYS A 211 -5.77 17.02 -26.70
CA LYS A 211 -5.57 18.01 -25.62
C LYS A 211 -4.10 18.23 -25.30
N ASP A 212 -3.64 19.46 -25.46
CA ASP A 212 -2.39 19.95 -24.88
C ASP A 212 -2.62 20.23 -23.39
N TYR A 213 -1.87 19.56 -22.52
CA TYR A 213 -1.94 19.81 -21.08
C TYR A 213 -1.07 21.02 -20.73
N PRO A 214 -1.56 21.93 -19.86
CA PRO A 214 -0.92 23.22 -19.65
C PRO A 214 0.42 23.09 -18.91
N LEU A 215 1.35 23.95 -19.32
CA LEU A 215 2.76 24.09 -18.91
C LEU A 215 3.72 23.10 -19.59
N PHE A 216 4.26 23.54 -20.74
CA PHE A 216 5.56 23.14 -21.33
C PHE A 216 5.78 21.67 -21.67
N MET A 217 4.78 20.80 -21.58
CA MET A 217 4.83 19.45 -22.13
C MET A 217 4.73 19.51 -23.66
N LEU A 218 5.81 19.91 -24.31
CA LEU A 218 6.08 19.54 -25.70
C LEU A 218 6.10 18.00 -25.75
N LEU A 219 4.98 17.43 -26.15
CA LEU A 219 4.61 16.03 -25.93
C LEU A 219 5.53 15.08 -26.72
N TYR A 220 6.57 14.52 -26.10
CA TYR A 220 7.14 13.25 -26.57
C TYR A 220 6.30 12.11 -26.01
N THR A 221 5.16 11.83 -26.65
CA THR A 221 4.57 10.50 -26.61
C THR A 221 5.39 9.64 -27.57
N PRO A 222 6.14 8.62 -27.10
CA PRO A 222 6.90 7.75 -27.98
C PRO A 222 5.97 7.13 -29.03
N ASP A 223 6.42 6.90 -30.26
CA ASP A 223 5.54 6.36 -31.31
C ASP A 223 4.93 5.01 -30.93
N ALA A 224 5.67 4.20 -30.17
CA ALA A 224 5.16 2.97 -29.55
C ALA A 224 3.93 3.22 -28.66
N ALA A 225 3.91 4.30 -27.88
CA ALA A 225 2.76 4.68 -27.05
C ALA A 225 1.57 5.17 -27.89
N LYS A 226 1.81 5.83 -29.04
CA LYS A 226 0.74 6.23 -29.97
C LYS A 226 0.08 5.01 -30.62
N THR A 227 0.86 3.97 -30.94
CA THR A 227 0.37 2.77 -31.66
C THR A 227 -0.57 1.89 -30.84
N VAL A 228 -0.47 1.90 -29.50
CA VAL A 228 -1.32 1.09 -28.60
C VAL A 228 -2.66 1.77 -28.25
N GLY A 229 -2.92 2.96 -28.81
CA GLY A 229 -4.07 3.78 -28.47
C GLY A 229 -3.93 4.42 -27.09
N LEU A 230 -4.11 5.74 -26.99
CA LEU A 230 -4.07 6.52 -25.74
C LEU A 230 -5.28 6.24 -24.80
N SER A 231 -5.92 5.08 -24.94
CA SER A 231 -7.23 4.74 -24.37
C SER A 231 -7.18 3.68 -23.26
N ASN A 232 -5.99 3.31 -22.76
CA ASN A 232 -5.80 2.30 -21.70
C ASN A 232 -6.21 2.77 -20.29
N LYS A 233 -7.25 3.61 -20.19
CA LYS A 233 -7.72 4.12 -18.91
C LYS A 233 -8.43 3.00 -18.16
N ILE A 234 -7.94 2.65 -16.98
CA ILE A 234 -8.68 1.78 -16.06
C ILE A 234 -9.75 2.63 -15.39
N THR A 235 -11.01 2.30 -15.66
CA THR A 235 -12.14 2.83 -14.88
C THR A 235 -12.32 1.93 -13.66
N LEU A 236 -12.03 2.46 -12.47
CA LEU A 236 -12.27 1.77 -11.22
C LEU A 236 -13.78 1.70 -10.94
N GLY A 237 -14.27 0.51 -10.64
CA GLY A 237 -15.65 0.31 -10.20
C GLY A 237 -15.89 0.81 -8.78
N SER A 238 -17.17 0.88 -8.39
CA SER A 238 -17.55 1.13 -7.00
C SER A 238 -17.37 -0.13 -6.14
N ILE A 239 -17.24 0.07 -4.83
CA ILE A 239 -17.21 -1.02 -3.86
C ILE A 239 -18.63 -1.57 -3.69
N THR A 240 -18.76 -2.89 -3.76
CA THR A 240 -20.02 -3.62 -3.59
C THR A 240 -19.83 -4.78 -2.61
N GLY A 241 -20.94 -5.33 -2.10
CA GLY A 241 -20.90 -6.49 -1.20
C GLY A 241 -20.17 -6.23 0.12
N LEU A 242 -20.10 -4.97 0.56
CA LEU A 242 -19.48 -4.61 1.82
C LEU A 242 -20.29 -5.23 2.97
N THR A 243 -19.62 -5.96 3.86
CA THR A 243 -20.21 -6.56 5.06
C THR A 243 -19.28 -6.39 6.25
N ALA A 244 -19.87 -6.34 7.45
CA ALA A 244 -19.16 -6.40 8.71
C ALA A 244 -19.70 -7.59 9.53
N THR A 245 -18.79 -8.42 10.05
CA THR A 245 -19.09 -9.68 10.76
C THR A 245 -18.40 -9.64 12.12
N ALA A 246 -19.17 -9.57 13.20
CA ALA A 246 -18.59 -9.61 14.55
C ALA A 246 -18.11 -11.03 14.86
N ALA A 247 -16.83 -11.16 15.21
CA ALA A 247 -16.24 -12.45 15.57
C ALA A 247 -16.15 -12.67 17.08
N GLY A 248 -16.42 -11.65 17.90
CA GLY A 248 -16.42 -11.73 19.35
C GLY A 248 -16.49 -10.34 19.99
N ALA A 249 -15.99 -10.23 21.22
CA ALA A 249 -16.06 -8.99 22.01
C ALA A 249 -15.18 -7.86 21.48
N ASN A 250 -14.07 -8.17 20.82
CA ASN A 250 -13.08 -7.17 20.42
C ASN A 250 -12.68 -7.25 18.96
N THR A 251 -13.38 -8.05 18.14
CA THR A 251 -13.01 -8.33 16.75
C THR A 251 -14.19 -8.24 15.81
N ILE A 252 -14.01 -7.52 14.70
CA ILE A 252 -14.95 -7.48 13.56
C ILE A 252 -14.16 -7.73 12.27
N TYR A 253 -14.65 -8.61 11.42
CA TYR A 253 -14.18 -8.74 10.04
C TYR A 253 -15.00 -7.86 9.11
N VAL A 254 -14.33 -7.08 8.28
CA VAL A 254 -14.93 -6.26 7.24
C VAL A 254 -14.51 -6.83 5.89
N SER A 255 -15.46 -7.19 5.03
CA SER A 255 -15.18 -7.79 3.72
C SER A 255 -16.02 -7.15 2.62
N TRP A 256 -15.51 -7.17 1.39
CA TRP A 256 -16.19 -6.60 0.22
C TRP A 256 -15.81 -7.36 -1.06
N ALA A 257 -16.50 -7.08 -2.15
CA ALA A 257 -16.09 -7.57 -3.47
C ALA A 257 -14.88 -6.77 -3.97
N GLY A 258 -13.81 -7.47 -4.39
CA GLY A 258 -12.62 -6.83 -4.95
C GLY A 258 -12.94 -6.03 -6.22
N VAL A 259 -12.45 -4.80 -6.28
CA VAL A 259 -12.55 -3.91 -7.44
C VAL A 259 -11.40 -4.23 -8.42
N PRO A 260 -11.70 -4.64 -9.66
CA PRO A 260 -10.67 -4.91 -10.67
C PRO A 260 -9.74 -3.71 -10.89
N GLY A 261 -8.44 -3.97 -10.90
CA GLY A 261 -7.40 -2.95 -11.10
C GLY A 261 -7.02 -2.15 -9.85
N ALA A 262 -7.74 -2.26 -8.72
CA ALA A 262 -7.39 -1.54 -7.50
C ALA A 262 -6.03 -1.97 -6.92
N LEU A 263 -5.20 -1.00 -6.54
CA LEU A 263 -3.93 -1.27 -5.83
C LEU A 263 -4.12 -1.60 -4.34
N GLY A 264 -5.27 -1.24 -3.78
CA GLY A 264 -5.61 -1.55 -2.39
C GLY A 264 -6.79 -0.73 -1.89
N TYR A 265 -7.11 -0.91 -0.61
CA TYR A 265 -8.29 -0.33 0.04
C TYR A 265 -7.94 0.29 1.38
N ASN A 266 -8.44 1.50 1.63
CA ASN A 266 -8.43 2.14 2.94
C ASN A 266 -9.70 1.75 3.70
N ILE A 267 -9.57 1.37 4.97
CA ILE A 267 -10.70 1.05 5.83
C ILE A 267 -10.85 2.16 6.84
N TYR A 268 -12.09 2.65 6.98
CA TYR A 268 -12.47 3.66 7.94
C TYR A 268 -13.51 3.12 8.90
N ARG A 269 -13.49 3.61 10.14
CA ARG A 269 -14.40 3.23 11.22
C ARG A 269 -14.97 4.46 11.93
N SER A 270 -16.21 4.35 12.40
CA SER A 270 -16.82 5.28 13.35
C SER A 270 -17.68 4.52 14.37
N THR A 271 -17.97 5.15 15.51
CA THR A 271 -19.01 4.68 16.46
C THR A 271 -20.34 5.40 16.27
N ASP A 272 -20.40 6.36 15.34
CA ASP A 272 -21.60 7.11 14.98
C ASP A 272 -21.89 6.89 13.48
N PRO A 273 -23.12 6.46 13.10
CA PRO A 273 -23.48 6.24 11.70
C PRO A 273 -23.31 7.48 10.81
N ASN A 274 -23.44 8.68 11.39
CA ASN A 274 -23.36 9.96 10.69
C ASN A 274 -22.13 10.79 11.12
N GLY A 275 -21.28 10.22 11.97
CA GLY A 275 -20.11 10.92 12.51
C GLY A 275 -18.91 10.90 11.57
N THR A 276 -17.81 11.43 12.07
CA THR A 276 -16.52 11.38 11.37
C THR A 276 -15.98 9.95 11.36
N PHE A 277 -15.61 9.47 10.18
CA PHE A 277 -14.96 8.18 9.98
C PHE A 277 -13.44 8.33 10.02
N THR A 278 -12.76 7.56 10.87
CA THR A 278 -11.30 7.57 11.00
C THR A 278 -10.68 6.37 10.30
N LYS A 279 -9.55 6.55 9.61
CA LYS A 279 -8.84 5.47 8.93
C LYS A 279 -8.26 4.52 9.99
N VAL A 280 -8.59 3.23 9.93
CA VAL A 280 -8.09 2.20 10.85
C VAL A 280 -7.02 1.31 10.22
N SER A 281 -7.02 1.18 8.90
CA SER A 281 -5.91 0.55 8.17
C SER A 281 -4.67 1.45 8.21
N SER A 282 -3.50 0.92 8.54
CA SER A 282 -2.24 1.69 8.51
C SER A 282 -1.78 2.03 7.07
N ALA A 283 -2.19 1.25 6.09
CA ALA A 283 -1.98 1.52 4.67
C ALA A 283 -3.09 0.85 3.86
N PRO A 284 -3.32 1.23 2.59
CA PRO A 284 -4.20 0.48 1.72
C PRO A 284 -3.85 -1.01 1.71
N THR A 285 -4.80 -1.85 2.10
CA THR A 285 -4.63 -3.31 2.06
C THR A 285 -4.93 -3.83 0.66
N ALA A 286 -4.15 -4.79 0.16
CA ALA A 286 -4.45 -5.44 -1.12
C ALA A 286 -5.64 -6.42 -1.01
N ALA A 287 -5.89 -6.95 0.18
CA ALA A 287 -6.98 -7.88 0.45
C ALA A 287 -8.33 -7.16 0.47
N ALA A 288 -9.36 -7.82 -0.07
CA ALA A 288 -10.75 -7.42 0.08
C ALA A 288 -11.37 -7.91 1.42
N LEU A 289 -10.52 -7.94 2.47
CA LEU A 289 -10.83 -8.40 3.81
C LEU A 289 -9.94 -7.65 4.80
N TYR A 290 -10.54 -7.18 5.87
CA TYR A 290 -9.86 -6.50 6.98
C TYR A 290 -10.34 -7.08 8.30
N ARG A 291 -9.39 -7.41 9.20
CA ARG A 291 -9.68 -7.89 10.55
C ARG A 291 -9.41 -6.75 11.53
N ASP A 292 -10.48 -6.11 11.99
CA ASP A 292 -10.41 -5.05 12.97
C ASP A 292 -10.42 -5.63 14.39
N THR A 293 -9.47 -5.20 15.22
CA THR A 293 -9.20 -5.76 16.55
C THR A 293 -9.09 -4.67 17.60
N ASN A 294 -8.97 -5.06 18.88
CA ASN A 294 -8.89 -4.11 20.01
C ASN A 294 -10.11 -3.19 20.09
N LEU A 295 -11.27 -3.70 19.66
CA LEU A 295 -12.54 -3.01 19.75
C LEU A 295 -13.09 -3.04 21.17
N THR A 296 -13.89 -2.06 21.53
CA THR A 296 -14.62 -2.07 22.80
C THR A 296 -15.76 -3.10 22.72
N PRO A 297 -15.95 -3.94 23.74
CA PRO A 297 -17.10 -4.84 23.82
C PRO A 297 -18.44 -4.11 23.78
N ASP A 298 -19.48 -4.82 23.35
CA ASP A 298 -20.87 -4.34 23.32
C ASP A 298 -21.04 -2.96 22.65
N THR A 299 -20.26 -2.71 21.58
CA THR A 299 -20.20 -1.44 20.87
C THR A 299 -20.53 -1.63 19.40
N THR A 300 -21.40 -0.77 18.85
CA THR A 300 -21.68 -0.75 17.41
C THR A 300 -20.64 0.08 16.68
N TYR A 301 -19.99 -0.53 15.69
CA TYR A 301 -19.05 0.12 14.81
C TYR A 301 -19.61 0.19 13.39
N TYR A 302 -19.36 1.32 12.75
CA TYR A 302 -19.70 1.60 11.36
C TYR A 302 -18.42 1.64 10.54
N TYR A 303 -18.45 1.03 9.36
CA TYR A 303 -17.29 0.89 8.48
C TYR A 303 -17.58 1.43 7.09
N GLN A 304 -16.59 2.13 6.53
CA GLN A 304 -16.53 2.51 5.13
C GLN A 304 -15.23 1.98 4.52
N VAL A 305 -15.26 1.64 3.24
CA VAL A 305 -14.08 1.22 2.49
C VAL A 305 -13.89 2.17 1.32
N GLU A 306 -12.65 2.50 1.01
CA GLU A 306 -12.29 3.36 -0.11
C GLU A 306 -11.22 2.69 -0.96
N VAL A 307 -11.39 2.72 -2.28
CA VAL A 307 -10.34 2.29 -3.21
C VAL A 307 -9.21 3.31 -3.18
N ALA A 308 -7.97 2.87 -3.02
CA ALA A 308 -6.79 3.74 -3.04
C ALA A 308 -6.78 4.65 -4.30
N GLY A 309 -6.85 5.96 -4.08
CA GLY A 309 -6.93 6.97 -5.16
C GLY A 309 -8.24 6.99 -5.96
N GLY A 310 -9.30 6.35 -5.45
CA GLY A 310 -10.58 6.13 -6.13
C GLY A 310 -11.81 6.49 -5.27
N SER A 311 -12.91 5.76 -5.48
CA SER A 311 -14.20 6.03 -4.82
C SER A 311 -14.31 5.40 -3.43
N LYS A 312 -15.09 6.05 -2.56
CA LYS A 312 -15.48 5.58 -1.22
C LYS A 312 -16.88 4.93 -1.24
N SER A 313 -17.07 3.88 -0.43
CA SER A 313 -18.34 3.15 -0.28
C SER A 313 -19.34 3.87 0.63
N SER A 314 -20.60 3.46 0.57
CA SER A 314 -21.56 3.68 1.68
C SER A 314 -21.12 2.91 2.94
N ALA A 315 -21.60 3.34 4.11
CA ALA A 315 -21.25 2.70 5.38
C ALA A 315 -22.05 1.40 5.64
N VAL A 316 -21.44 0.43 6.31
CA VAL A 316 -22.10 -0.75 6.91
C VAL A 316 -21.81 -0.81 8.40
N SER A 317 -22.55 -1.58 9.18
CA SER A 317 -22.36 -1.67 10.63
C SER A 317 -22.29 -3.11 11.14
N ALA A 318 -21.53 -3.32 12.20
CA ALA A 318 -21.61 -4.51 13.04
C ALA A 318 -21.41 -4.12 14.51
N ALA A 319 -22.09 -4.83 15.40
CA ALA A 319 -21.93 -4.68 16.84
C ALA A 319 -21.03 -5.77 17.38
N THR A 320 -19.98 -5.39 18.11
CA THR A 320 -19.31 -6.34 19.01
C THR A 320 -20.30 -6.77 20.08
N GLY A 321 -20.08 -7.93 20.69
CA GLY A 321 -20.94 -8.44 21.76
C GLY A 321 -20.13 -9.14 22.85
N GLY A 322 -20.68 -9.23 24.06
CA GLY A 322 -20.09 -9.98 25.16
C GLY A 322 -20.01 -11.50 24.94
N THR A 323 -19.66 -12.25 25.99
CA THR A 323 -19.50 -13.71 25.95
C THR A 323 -20.81 -14.50 25.72
N SER A 324 -21.94 -13.81 25.49
CA SER A 324 -23.30 -14.38 25.33
C SER A 324 -23.62 -14.95 23.93
N GLY A 325 -22.66 -15.07 23.02
CA GLY A 325 -22.82 -15.83 21.77
C GLY A 325 -23.57 -15.14 20.62
N THR A 326 -23.91 -13.86 20.74
CA THR A 326 -24.54 -13.06 19.67
C THR A 326 -23.53 -12.53 18.64
N ALA A 327 -22.27 -12.31 19.04
CA ALA A 327 -21.17 -11.96 18.14
C ALA A 327 -20.33 -13.22 17.82
N SER A 328 -20.59 -13.84 16.67
CA SER A 328 -19.92 -15.07 16.23
C SER A 328 -19.63 -15.03 14.74
N VAL A 329 -18.57 -15.71 14.32
CA VAL A 329 -18.15 -15.82 12.93
C VAL A 329 -18.19 -17.27 12.46
N ARG A 330 -18.34 -17.48 11.15
CA ARG A 330 -18.17 -18.78 10.50
C ARG A 330 -16.98 -18.74 9.56
N PHE A 331 -16.33 -19.88 9.39
CA PHE A 331 -15.18 -20.03 8.51
C PHE A 331 -15.39 -21.21 7.58
N ASN A 332 -15.35 -21.00 6.27
CA ASN A 332 -15.36 -22.08 5.29
C ASN A 332 -14.02 -22.21 4.59
N ASN A 333 -13.64 -23.44 4.29
CA ASN A 333 -12.40 -23.76 3.63
C ASN A 333 -12.39 -23.24 2.19
N ALA A 334 -11.36 -22.52 1.79
CA ALA A 334 -11.27 -21.96 0.43
C ALA A 334 -11.13 -23.04 -0.65
N GLY A 335 -10.64 -24.24 -0.30
CA GLY A 335 -10.50 -25.36 -1.24
C GLY A 335 -11.79 -26.18 -1.41
N THR A 336 -12.56 -26.37 -0.34
CA THR A 336 -13.69 -27.32 -0.33
C THR A 336 -15.05 -26.67 -0.07
N GLY A 337 -15.09 -25.45 0.43
CA GLY A 337 -16.32 -24.76 0.84
C GLY A 337 -16.96 -25.29 2.12
N LEU A 338 -16.38 -26.32 2.76
CA LEU A 338 -16.87 -26.86 4.03
C LEU A 338 -16.50 -25.95 5.20
N TYR A 339 -17.42 -25.81 6.15
CA TYR A 339 -17.29 -24.95 7.32
C TYR A 339 -16.59 -25.68 8.46
N ILE A 340 -15.76 -24.97 9.23
CA ILE A 340 -15.26 -25.45 10.52
C ILE A 340 -16.47 -25.74 11.42
N ASP A 341 -16.55 -26.96 11.94
CA ASP A 341 -17.73 -27.47 12.63
C ASP A 341 -17.35 -28.19 13.95
N GLY A 342 -18.04 -27.85 15.04
CA GLY A 342 -17.88 -28.49 16.34
C GLY A 342 -18.45 -29.91 16.41
N MET A 343 -19.26 -30.31 15.41
CA MET A 343 -19.84 -31.64 15.22
C MET A 343 -20.76 -32.12 16.34
N GLY A 344 -21.16 -31.23 17.25
CA GLY A 344 -21.85 -31.58 18.50
C GLY A 344 -20.99 -32.40 19.47
N ARG A 345 -19.68 -32.48 19.24
CA ARG A 345 -18.76 -33.26 20.07
C ARG A 345 -18.39 -32.46 21.33
N THR A 346 -18.84 -32.91 22.49
CA THR A 346 -18.69 -32.21 23.78
C THR A 346 -17.58 -32.79 24.68
N SER A 347 -16.95 -33.89 24.29
CA SER A 347 -15.84 -34.48 25.04
C SER A 347 -14.51 -33.84 24.69
N ASN A 348 -13.70 -33.53 25.72
CA ASN A 348 -12.32 -33.07 25.55
C ASN A 348 -11.49 -34.03 24.69
N GLY A 349 -10.73 -33.48 23.74
CA GLY A 349 -9.86 -34.23 22.84
C GLY A 349 -10.56 -34.75 21.57
N SER A 350 -11.87 -34.51 21.45
CA SER A 350 -12.59 -34.77 20.21
C SER A 350 -12.01 -33.94 19.07
N ALA A 351 -11.90 -34.53 17.87
CA ALA A 351 -11.49 -33.75 16.71
C ALA A 351 -12.55 -32.66 16.40
N ALA A 352 -12.08 -31.48 15.99
CA ALA A 352 -12.92 -30.53 15.28
C ALA A 352 -13.18 -31.09 13.88
N GLY A 353 -14.38 -30.87 13.34
CA GLY A 353 -14.77 -31.39 12.03
C GLY A 353 -15.04 -30.29 11.02
N GLN A 354 -15.54 -30.70 9.87
CA GLN A 354 -16.02 -29.82 8.85
C GLN A 354 -17.28 -30.34 8.18
N TRP A 355 -18.17 -29.43 7.78
CA TRP A 355 -19.48 -29.76 7.28
C TRP A 355 -19.98 -28.72 6.27
N SER A 356 -20.93 -29.10 5.41
CA SER A 356 -21.61 -28.20 4.49
C SER A 356 -22.34 -27.09 5.25
N SER A 357 -22.51 -25.92 4.63
CA SER A 357 -23.18 -24.76 5.26
C SER A 357 -24.51 -25.12 5.90
N SER A 358 -24.71 -24.67 7.14
CA SER A 358 -25.97 -24.77 7.86
C SER A 358 -26.15 -23.58 8.81
N THR A 359 -27.32 -23.47 9.43
CA THR A 359 -27.59 -22.48 10.49
C THR A 359 -27.15 -22.95 11.88
N SER A 360 -26.53 -24.13 11.98
CA SER A 360 -26.16 -24.77 13.24
C SER A 360 -25.13 -23.94 14.01
N ASN A 361 -25.33 -23.84 15.33
CA ASN A 361 -24.36 -23.23 16.24
C ASN A 361 -23.03 -23.99 16.26
N ASN A 362 -22.98 -25.23 15.76
CA ASN A 362 -21.71 -25.95 15.60
C ASN A 362 -20.78 -25.29 14.58
N GLN A 363 -21.29 -24.49 13.64
CA GLN A 363 -20.49 -23.78 12.64
C GLN A 363 -20.12 -22.36 13.05
N ARG A 364 -20.59 -21.92 14.22
CA ARG A 364 -20.38 -20.58 14.75
C ARG A 364 -19.28 -20.60 15.81
N TRP A 365 -18.37 -19.64 15.69
CA TRP A 365 -17.20 -19.55 16.52
C TRP A 365 -17.06 -18.14 17.10
N ILE A 366 -16.62 -18.05 18.35
CA ILE A 366 -16.33 -16.79 19.05
C ILE A 366 -14.81 -16.70 19.22
N GLU A 367 -14.22 -15.64 18.69
CA GLU A 367 -12.83 -15.27 18.93
C GLU A 367 -12.72 -14.51 20.26
N GLU A 368 -12.01 -15.11 21.21
CA GLU A 368 -11.67 -14.50 22.50
C GLU A 368 -10.19 -14.12 22.50
N THR A 369 -9.91 -12.81 22.57
CA THR A 369 -8.55 -12.27 22.55
C THR A 369 -7.75 -12.70 23.79
N ASP A 370 -6.51 -13.11 23.58
CA ASP A 370 -5.52 -13.45 24.62
C ASP A 370 -4.14 -12.91 24.21
N GLY A 371 -3.84 -11.68 24.64
CA GLY A 371 -2.68 -10.93 24.16
C GLY A 371 -2.75 -10.69 22.65
N SER A 372 -1.72 -11.12 21.91
CA SER A 372 -1.68 -11.05 20.44
C SER A 372 -2.32 -12.27 19.73
N TYR A 373 -2.89 -13.20 20.50
CA TYR A 373 -3.52 -14.42 20.00
C TYR A 373 -5.03 -14.40 20.26
N VAL A 374 -5.73 -15.41 19.73
CA VAL A 374 -7.13 -15.69 20.05
C VAL A 374 -7.32 -17.14 20.45
N ARG A 375 -8.30 -17.38 21.32
CA ARG A 375 -8.93 -18.69 21.49
C ARG A 375 -10.23 -18.69 20.71
N ILE A 376 -10.54 -19.79 20.04
CA ILE A 376 -11.68 -19.87 19.11
C ILE A 376 -12.69 -20.86 19.68
N LYS A 377 -13.76 -20.33 20.29
CA LYS A 377 -14.77 -21.10 21.03
C LYS A 377 -15.95 -21.46 20.15
N ASN A 378 -16.36 -22.72 20.15
CA ASN A 378 -17.57 -23.15 19.47
C ASN A 378 -18.82 -22.69 20.22
N VAL A 379 -19.80 -22.14 19.52
CA VAL A 379 -21.05 -21.65 20.15
C VAL A 379 -21.91 -22.80 20.66
N ALA A 380 -21.97 -23.95 19.97
CA ALA A 380 -22.79 -25.08 20.39
C ALA A 380 -22.16 -25.90 21.52
N THR A 381 -20.89 -26.27 21.38
CA THR A 381 -20.23 -27.19 22.34
C THR A 381 -19.58 -26.46 23.52
N GLY A 382 -19.30 -25.16 23.39
CA GLY A 382 -18.57 -24.37 24.37
C GLY A 382 -17.07 -24.71 24.46
N LEU A 383 -16.59 -25.66 23.65
CA LEU A 383 -15.19 -26.07 23.58
C LEU A 383 -14.39 -25.15 22.64
N TYR A 384 -13.08 -25.09 22.82
CA TYR A 384 -12.16 -24.27 22.04
C TYR A 384 -11.38 -25.13 21.05
N LEU A 385 -11.14 -24.61 19.84
CA LEU A 385 -10.18 -25.21 18.91
C LEU A 385 -8.82 -25.37 19.59
N ASP A 386 -8.25 -26.57 19.48
CA ASP A 386 -7.07 -26.97 20.24
C ASP A 386 -6.11 -27.77 19.36
N GLY A 387 -4.84 -27.37 19.34
CA GLY A 387 -3.79 -28.09 18.62
C GLY A 387 -3.36 -29.41 19.28
N MET A 388 -3.77 -29.62 20.54
CA MET A 388 -3.49 -30.76 21.43
C MET A 388 -2.00 -31.08 21.60
N GLY A 389 -1.11 -30.13 21.33
CA GLY A 389 0.33 -30.33 21.37
C GLY A 389 0.87 -31.23 20.25
N ARG A 390 0.07 -31.50 19.22
CA ARG A 390 0.45 -32.40 18.13
C ARG A 390 1.32 -31.66 17.11
N THR A 391 2.55 -32.13 16.94
CA THR A 391 3.58 -31.46 16.12
C THR A 391 3.74 -32.06 14.72
N ALA A 392 3.14 -33.22 14.45
CA ALA A 392 3.24 -33.88 13.16
C ALA A 392 2.20 -33.35 12.15
N ASN A 393 2.65 -33.14 10.92
CA ASN A 393 1.78 -32.81 9.79
C ASN A 393 0.66 -33.84 9.61
N GLY A 394 -0.56 -33.36 9.40
CA GLY A 394 -1.75 -34.20 9.23
C GLY A 394 -2.39 -34.67 10.52
N SER A 395 -1.81 -34.34 11.68
CA SER A 395 -2.44 -34.57 12.97
C SER A 395 -3.79 -33.86 13.07
N ALA A 396 -4.79 -34.52 13.64
CA ALA A 396 -6.11 -33.90 13.79
C ALA A 396 -6.05 -32.66 14.70
N ALA A 397 -6.77 -31.60 14.31
CA ALA A 397 -7.09 -30.46 15.15
C ALA A 397 -8.28 -30.84 16.05
N GLY A 398 -8.21 -30.47 17.32
CA GLY A 398 -9.14 -30.92 18.35
C GLY A 398 -9.99 -29.82 18.93
N GLN A 399 -10.77 -30.20 19.91
CA GLN A 399 -11.59 -29.32 20.73
C GLN A 399 -11.39 -29.69 22.20
N TRP A 400 -11.30 -28.69 23.06
CA TRP A 400 -11.08 -28.90 24.49
C TRP A 400 -11.72 -27.79 25.32
N SER A 401 -12.05 -28.09 26.57
CA SER A 401 -12.51 -27.11 27.55
C SER A 401 -11.46 -26.00 27.76
N LEU A 402 -11.89 -24.82 28.19
CA LEU A 402 -11.00 -23.68 28.41
C LEU A 402 -9.77 -24.05 29.25
N SER A 403 -8.60 -23.66 28.78
CA SER A 403 -7.34 -23.76 29.51
C SER A 403 -6.42 -22.56 29.21
N THR A 404 -5.28 -22.52 29.89
CA THR A 404 -4.18 -21.56 29.62
C THR A 404 -3.14 -22.12 28.64
N SER A 405 -3.38 -23.31 28.07
CA SER A 405 -2.43 -23.94 27.16
C SER A 405 -2.26 -23.12 25.87
N THR A 406 -1.02 -22.95 25.45
CA THR A 406 -0.70 -22.34 24.15
C THR A 406 -1.24 -23.15 22.97
N ASN A 407 -1.66 -24.41 23.18
CA ASN A 407 -2.35 -25.21 22.18
C ASN A 407 -3.73 -24.66 21.79
N GLN A 408 -4.38 -23.88 22.66
CA GLN A 408 -5.67 -23.24 22.38
C GLN A 408 -5.54 -21.83 21.81
N GLN A 409 -4.31 -21.31 21.73
CA GLN A 409 -4.04 -19.97 21.26
C GLN A 409 -3.61 -20.02 19.80
N TRP A 410 -4.27 -19.21 18.99
CA TRP A 410 -4.09 -19.16 17.56
C TRP A 410 -3.77 -17.73 17.12
N SER A 411 -2.88 -17.60 16.15
CA SER A 411 -2.71 -16.36 15.39
C SER A 411 -3.58 -16.44 14.15
N VAL A 412 -4.34 -15.37 13.87
CA VAL A 412 -5.20 -15.27 12.69
C VAL A 412 -4.67 -14.15 11.80
N THR A 413 -4.24 -14.51 10.60
CA THR A 413 -3.60 -13.59 9.65
C THR A 413 -4.33 -13.58 8.32
N ILE A 414 -4.50 -12.40 7.72
CA ILE A 414 -5.06 -12.27 6.37
C ILE A 414 -4.08 -12.85 5.33
N ASP A 415 -4.57 -13.64 4.40
CA ASP A 415 -3.85 -14.17 3.23
C ASP A 415 -4.74 -14.10 1.98
N GLY A 416 -4.46 -13.12 1.11
CA GLY A 416 -5.41 -12.72 0.06
C GLY A 416 -6.74 -12.30 0.68
N ASN A 417 -7.85 -12.82 0.16
CA ASN A 417 -9.21 -12.56 0.70
C ASN A 417 -9.65 -13.57 1.77
N ASN A 418 -8.71 -14.32 2.35
CA ASN A 418 -8.97 -15.36 3.35
C ASN A 418 -8.21 -15.07 4.64
N VAL A 419 -8.46 -15.87 5.68
CA VAL A 419 -7.60 -15.96 6.87
C VAL A 419 -6.84 -17.28 6.90
N ARG A 420 -5.70 -17.25 7.57
CA ARG A 420 -4.95 -18.43 8.01
C ARG A 420 -4.92 -18.45 9.53
N ILE A 421 -5.12 -19.63 10.10
CA ILE A 421 -5.22 -19.83 11.55
C ILE A 421 -4.06 -20.72 11.97
N ARG A 422 -3.08 -20.16 12.70
CA ARG A 422 -1.83 -20.85 13.06
C ARG A 422 -1.72 -21.03 14.56
N ASN A 423 -1.49 -22.26 14.99
CA ASN A 423 -1.35 -22.62 16.39
C ASN A 423 -0.10 -21.98 17.00
N ARG A 424 -0.22 -21.38 18.18
CA ARG A 424 0.91 -20.75 18.88
C ARG A 424 1.95 -21.78 19.32
N ALA A 425 1.52 -22.93 19.82
CA ALA A 425 2.43 -23.93 20.40
C ALA A 425 3.27 -24.63 19.33
N THR A 426 2.64 -25.02 18.22
CA THR A 426 3.29 -25.88 17.20
C THR A 426 3.71 -25.13 15.96
N GLY A 427 3.14 -23.96 15.71
CA GLY A 427 3.34 -23.22 14.46
C GLY A 427 2.67 -23.86 13.24
N LEU A 428 1.89 -24.93 13.41
CA LEU A 428 1.10 -25.55 12.35
C LEU A 428 -0.17 -24.75 12.09
N TYR A 429 -0.64 -24.79 10.85
CA TYR A 429 -1.87 -24.13 10.40
C TYR A 429 -3.04 -25.10 10.43
N LEU A 430 -4.21 -24.63 10.83
CA LEU A 430 -5.47 -25.36 10.69
C LEU A 430 -5.74 -25.66 9.21
N ASP A 431 -6.02 -26.92 8.91
CA ASP A 431 -6.08 -27.45 7.55
C ASP A 431 -7.31 -28.34 7.36
N GLY A 432 -8.05 -28.13 6.27
CA GLY A 432 -9.20 -28.99 5.88
C GLY A 432 -8.78 -30.38 5.36
N MET A 433 -7.48 -30.64 5.23
CA MET A 433 -6.87 -31.88 4.76
C MET A 433 -7.30 -32.32 3.35
N GLY A 434 -7.90 -31.41 2.56
CA GLY A 434 -8.48 -31.72 1.25
C GLY A 434 -9.72 -32.63 1.33
N ARG A 435 -10.29 -32.80 2.53
CA ARG A 435 -11.48 -33.63 2.74
C ARG A 435 -12.70 -32.89 2.19
N THR A 436 -13.50 -33.57 1.37
CA THR A 436 -14.66 -32.97 0.67
C THR A 436 -16.00 -33.47 1.18
N THR A 437 -16.01 -34.39 2.15
CA THR A 437 -17.23 -34.97 2.70
C THR A 437 -17.55 -34.40 4.08
N ASN A 438 -18.85 -34.27 4.35
CA ASN A 438 -19.37 -33.92 5.68
C ASN A 438 -18.84 -34.87 6.75
N GLY A 439 -18.42 -34.30 7.88
CA GLY A 439 -17.92 -35.04 9.04
C GLY A 439 -16.46 -35.48 8.91
N GLY A 440 -15.77 -35.07 7.84
CA GLY A 440 -14.32 -35.13 7.81
C GLY A 440 -13.74 -34.32 8.97
N ASP A 441 -12.76 -34.88 9.68
CA ASP A 441 -12.07 -34.14 10.72
C ASP A 441 -11.25 -32.99 10.12
N LEU A 442 -10.92 -31.99 10.92
CA LEU A 442 -9.89 -31.01 10.61
C LEU A 442 -8.51 -31.55 10.98
N GLY A 443 -7.49 -31.06 10.30
CA GLY A 443 -6.09 -31.36 10.59
C GLY A 443 -5.27 -30.11 10.86
N GLN A 444 -3.98 -30.32 11.09
CA GLN A 444 -2.97 -29.27 11.18
C GLN A 444 -1.77 -29.64 10.32
N TYR A 445 -1.17 -28.65 9.66
CA TYR A 445 -0.07 -28.88 8.73
C TYR A 445 0.90 -27.70 8.69
N GLY A 446 2.15 -27.95 8.31
CA GLY A 446 3.15 -26.92 8.05
C GLY A 446 2.67 -25.92 7.00
N GLY A 447 3.06 -24.65 7.16
CA GLY A 447 2.54 -23.58 6.31
C GLY A 447 2.93 -23.73 4.84
N GLY A 448 1.98 -23.51 3.94
CA GLY A 448 2.23 -23.54 2.49
C GLY A 448 1.15 -22.83 1.67
N GLY A 449 1.21 -23.03 0.35
CA GLY A 449 0.31 -22.40 -0.62
C GLY A 449 -1.01 -23.15 -0.86
N SER A 450 -1.40 -24.11 -0.03
CA SER A 450 -2.63 -24.90 -0.21
C SER A 450 -3.89 -24.09 0.12
N ALA A 451 -4.94 -24.22 -0.70
CA ALA A 451 -6.25 -23.66 -0.40
C ALA A 451 -6.88 -24.26 0.88
N ASN A 452 -6.45 -25.46 1.28
CA ASN A 452 -6.96 -26.12 2.48
C ASN A 452 -6.55 -25.42 3.79
N GLN A 453 -5.55 -24.55 3.75
CA GLN A 453 -5.08 -23.74 4.91
C GLN A 453 -5.68 -22.33 4.94
N ARG A 454 -6.60 -22.03 4.02
CA ARG A 454 -7.22 -20.72 3.86
C ARG A 454 -8.70 -20.84 4.18
N TRP A 455 -9.16 -19.93 5.00
CA TRP A 455 -10.50 -19.93 5.53
C TRP A 455 -11.17 -18.60 5.14
N GLN A 456 -12.23 -18.68 4.35
CA GLN A 456 -13.06 -17.54 4.04
C GLN A 456 -13.90 -17.18 5.28
N VAL A 457 -14.01 -15.89 5.56
CA VAL A 457 -14.83 -15.38 6.66
C VAL A 457 -16.26 -15.21 6.17
N VAL A 458 -17.22 -15.78 6.89
CA VAL A 458 -18.63 -15.76 6.52
C VAL A 458 -19.49 -15.34 7.73
N ASN A 459 -20.51 -14.53 7.45
CA ASN A 459 -21.56 -14.16 8.39
C ASN A 459 -22.49 -15.33 8.73
#